data_AF-A0A318Z6W5-F1
#
_entry.id   AF-A0A318Z6W5-F1
#
_cell.length_a   1.000
_cell.length_b   1.000
_cell.length_c   1.000
_cell.angle_alpha   90.00
_cell.angle_beta   90.00
_cell.angle_gamma   90.00
#
_symmetry.space_group_name_H-M   'P 1'
#
loop_
_entity.id
_entity.type
_entity.pdbx_description
1 polymer ?
#
loop_
_entity_poly.entity_id
_entity_poly.type
_entity_poly.pdbx_seq_one_letter_code
_entity_poly.pdbx_strand_id
1 'polypeptide(L)'
;MLTTRFMKQSLRGSLYKAAPSTMAIPRRQFAATAVHNTNISEIITSDHRDLEDAYNHIKNAADAEERGKWQNQFTWALARHSLGEELVVYPSMEKHLSNGTQMADHDRMEHQVVKELLYKFQGLEPNDPEFIPVLDNLWGNLAQHIKEEEGKDLPELEKSLDEGESRQMASSFQRTKQFVPTRSHPNAPNKPPFETVAGLMAAPMDKIKDLFRSFPETKDQATK
;
A
#
# COMPACT_ATOMS: atom_id res chain seq x y z
N MET A 1 -51.36 -50.15 -69.55
CA MET A 1 -50.21 -50.04 -70.48
C MET A 1 -48.98 -49.64 -69.68
N LEU A 2 -47.95 -50.50 -69.73
CA LEU A 2 -46.50 -50.26 -69.60
C LEU A 2 -45.99 -49.25 -68.54
N THR A 3 -45.36 -49.74 -67.47
CA THR A 3 -43.88 -49.72 -67.20
C THR A 3 -43.26 -48.31 -67.31
N THR A 4 -42.55 -47.79 -66.31
CA THR A 4 -41.10 -48.06 -66.14
C THR A 4 -40.63 -47.67 -64.72
N ARG A 5 -39.75 -48.52 -64.18
CA ARG A 5 -39.05 -48.45 -62.90
C ARG A 5 -37.78 -47.60 -63.05
N PHE A 6 -37.50 -46.64 -62.18
CA PHE A 6 -36.12 -46.18 -61.92
C PHE A 6 -35.94 -45.73 -60.46
N MET A 7 -34.69 -45.85 -60.03
CA MET A 7 -34.20 -46.08 -58.68
C MET A 7 -33.13 -45.04 -58.37
N LYS A 8 -32.86 -44.80 -57.08
CA LYS A 8 -31.76 -44.02 -56.46
C LYS A 8 -32.00 -42.49 -56.48
N GLN A 9 -31.63 -41.72 -55.44
CA GLN A 9 -30.52 -41.87 -54.52
C GLN A 9 -30.80 -41.09 -53.21
N SER A 10 -30.52 -41.71 -52.07
CA SER A 10 -30.60 -41.11 -50.73
C SER A 10 -29.33 -40.30 -50.45
N LEU A 11 -29.46 -39.02 -50.17
CA LEU A 11 -28.39 -38.18 -49.63
C LEU A 11 -28.64 -38.00 -48.12
N ARG A 12 -27.93 -38.78 -47.30
CA ARG A 12 -27.82 -38.57 -45.86
C ARG A 12 -26.88 -37.39 -45.61
N GLY A 13 -27.43 -36.24 -45.24
CA GLY A 13 -26.67 -35.13 -44.64
C GLY A 13 -26.33 -35.45 -43.19
N SER A 14 -25.04 -35.63 -42.91
CA SER A 14 -24.49 -35.79 -41.57
C SER A 14 -24.41 -34.43 -40.87
N LEU A 15 -25.33 -34.16 -39.93
CA LEU A 15 -25.22 -33.01 -39.03
C LEU A 15 -24.28 -33.38 -37.86
N TYR A 16 -23.00 -33.03 -38.01
CA TYR A 16 -22.07 -33.01 -36.90
C TYR A 16 -22.48 -31.92 -35.90
N LYS A 17 -22.95 -32.31 -34.72
CA LYS A 17 -23.07 -31.44 -33.55
C LYS A 17 -21.65 -31.14 -33.05
N ALA A 18 -21.14 -29.94 -33.30
CA ALA A 18 -19.95 -29.45 -32.64
C ALA A 18 -20.28 -29.16 -31.15
N ALA A 19 -19.56 -29.81 -30.24
CA ALA A 19 -19.59 -29.49 -28.81
C ALA A 19 -18.85 -28.17 -28.55
N PRO A 20 -19.27 -27.35 -27.57
CA PRO A 20 -18.55 -26.14 -27.23
C PRO A 20 -17.23 -26.49 -26.55
N SER A 21 -16.10 -26.12 -27.15
CA SER A 21 -14.79 -26.08 -26.49
C SER A 21 -14.84 -25.08 -25.35
N THR A 22 -14.95 -25.56 -24.11
CA THR A 22 -14.63 -24.76 -22.93
C THR A 22 -13.13 -24.52 -22.92
N MET A 23 -12.68 -23.34 -23.36
CA MET A 23 -11.32 -22.89 -23.08
C MET A 23 -11.19 -22.71 -21.57
N ALA A 24 -10.44 -23.60 -20.92
CA ALA A 24 -10.03 -23.43 -19.55
C ALA A 24 -9.13 -22.19 -19.46
N ILE A 25 -9.64 -21.13 -18.84
CA ILE A 25 -8.84 -19.95 -18.50
C ILE A 25 -7.82 -20.44 -17.45
N PRO A 26 -6.50 -20.31 -17.69
CA PRO A 26 -5.53 -20.69 -16.68
C PRO A 26 -5.70 -19.74 -15.50
N ARG A 27 -6.17 -20.28 -14.37
CA ARG A 27 -6.23 -19.55 -13.11
C ARG A 27 -4.79 -19.29 -12.70
N ARG A 28 -4.28 -18.07 -12.97
CA ARG A 28 -2.99 -17.62 -12.46
C ARG A 28 -3.04 -17.81 -10.94
N GLN A 29 -2.29 -18.80 -10.45
CA GLN A 29 -2.00 -18.91 -9.04
C GLN A 29 -1.15 -17.69 -8.72
N PHE A 30 -1.72 -16.76 -7.95
CA PHE A 30 -0.93 -15.75 -7.28
C PHE A 30 0.08 -16.50 -6.41
N ALA A 31 1.36 -16.15 -6.54
CA ALA A 31 2.39 -16.60 -5.61
C ALA A 31 2.13 -15.93 -4.25
N ALA A 32 1.13 -16.43 -3.52
CA ALA A 32 0.84 -16.07 -2.14
C ALA A 32 1.93 -16.58 -1.17
N THR A 33 2.92 -17.33 -1.66
CA THR A 33 3.93 -18.02 -0.87
C THR A 33 5.03 -17.12 -0.33
N ALA A 34 5.22 -15.90 -0.86
CA ALA A 34 6.31 -15.01 -0.43
C ALA A 34 5.97 -14.17 0.83
N VAL A 35 4.69 -13.95 1.12
CA VAL A 35 4.25 -13.14 2.30
C VAL A 35 4.24 -13.99 3.58
N HIS A 36 4.31 -15.32 3.47
CA HIS A 36 4.14 -16.21 4.61
C HIS A 36 5.31 -16.29 5.59
N ASN A 37 6.41 -15.56 5.38
CA ASN A 37 7.62 -15.71 6.21
C ASN A 37 8.31 -14.40 6.63
N THR A 38 7.65 -13.25 6.49
CA THR A 38 8.22 -11.94 6.82
C THR A 38 7.59 -11.39 8.09
N ASN A 39 8.43 -10.95 9.03
CA ASN A 39 7.99 -10.40 10.32
C ASN A 39 7.55 -8.94 10.19
N ILE A 40 6.81 -8.43 11.19
CA ILE A 40 6.30 -7.05 11.13
C ILE A 40 7.45 -6.04 11.10
N SER A 41 8.52 -6.26 11.87
CA SER A 41 9.69 -5.39 11.87
C SER A 41 10.36 -5.30 10.49
N GLU A 42 10.42 -6.41 9.76
CA GLU A 42 11.03 -6.47 8.43
C GLU A 42 10.22 -5.68 7.40
N ILE A 43 8.88 -5.76 7.44
CA ILE A 43 8.01 -5.00 6.54
C ILE A 43 8.08 -3.49 6.82
N ILE A 44 8.08 -3.09 8.08
CA ILE A 44 8.16 -1.66 8.47
C ILE A 44 9.53 -1.09 8.08
N THR A 45 10.61 -1.80 8.40
CA THR A 45 11.97 -1.40 8.00
C THR A 45 12.11 -1.32 6.48
N SER A 46 11.46 -2.21 5.73
CA SER A 46 11.43 -2.11 4.25
C SER A 46 10.74 -0.85 3.78
N ASP A 47 9.57 -0.49 4.35
CA ASP A 47 8.89 0.76 4.01
C ASP A 47 9.79 1.99 4.31
N HIS A 48 10.55 1.96 5.41
CA HIS A 48 11.49 3.04 5.74
C HIS A 48 12.59 3.21 4.69
N ARG A 49 13.13 2.12 4.16
CA ARG A 49 14.13 2.18 3.08
C ARG A 49 13.51 2.72 1.80
N ASP A 50 12.28 2.31 1.46
CA ASP A 50 11.58 2.84 0.30
C ASP A 50 11.30 4.36 0.42
N LEU A 51 11.00 4.84 1.63
CA LEU A 51 10.81 6.25 1.95
C LEU A 51 12.12 7.05 1.84
N GLU A 52 13.22 6.50 2.35
CA GLU A 52 14.56 7.09 2.24
C GLU A 52 14.99 7.19 0.77
N ASP A 53 14.79 6.13 0.00
CA ASP A 53 15.09 6.09 -1.43
C ASP A 53 14.26 7.13 -2.18
N ALA A 54 12.97 7.23 -1.91
CA ALA A 54 12.11 8.23 -2.52
C ALA A 54 12.54 9.66 -2.14
N TYR A 55 12.89 9.92 -0.89
CA TYR A 55 13.46 11.21 -0.46
C TYR A 55 14.73 11.55 -1.26
N ASN A 56 15.66 10.61 -1.37
CA ASN A 56 16.91 10.81 -2.10
C ASN A 56 16.68 11.05 -3.60
N HIS A 57 15.72 10.34 -4.21
CA HIS A 57 15.33 10.59 -5.60
C HIS A 57 14.73 11.97 -5.81
N ILE A 58 13.91 12.47 -4.88
CA ILE A 58 13.37 13.84 -4.96
C ILE A 58 14.51 14.87 -4.93
N LYS A 59 15.50 14.69 -4.04
CA LYS A 59 16.67 15.59 -3.90
C LYS A 59 17.55 15.63 -5.14
N ASN A 60 17.67 14.49 -5.83
CA ASN A 60 18.57 14.31 -6.97
C ASN A 60 17.86 14.35 -8.33
N ALA A 61 16.56 14.63 -8.37
CA ALA A 61 15.77 14.66 -9.60
C ALA A 61 16.34 15.65 -10.61
N ALA A 62 16.47 15.21 -11.87
CA ALA A 62 17.05 15.99 -12.96
C ALA A 62 16.18 17.17 -13.38
N ASP A 63 14.87 17.02 -13.25
CA ASP A 63 13.88 18.04 -13.60
C ASP A 63 12.64 18.00 -12.68
N ALA A 64 11.74 18.96 -12.91
CA ALA A 64 10.51 19.11 -12.14
C ALA A 64 9.53 17.94 -12.35
N GLU A 65 9.55 17.28 -13.51
CA GLU A 65 8.66 16.17 -13.81
C GLU A 65 9.06 14.93 -13.01
N GLU A 66 10.35 14.57 -13.03
CA GLU A 66 10.90 13.49 -12.22
C GLU A 66 10.68 13.77 -10.72
N ARG A 67 10.93 15.01 -10.29
CA ARG A 67 10.69 15.43 -8.89
C ARG A 67 9.22 15.25 -8.50
N GLY A 68 8.28 15.62 -9.36
CA GLY A 68 6.84 15.43 -9.13
C GLY A 68 6.42 13.96 -9.08
N LYS A 69 7.02 13.08 -9.90
CA LYS A 69 6.79 11.63 -9.83
C LYS A 69 7.19 11.08 -8.47
N TRP A 70 8.40 11.42 -8.00
CA TRP A 70 8.89 10.95 -6.71
C TRP A 70 8.20 11.59 -5.51
N GLN A 71 7.76 12.86 -5.61
CA GLN A 71 6.88 13.48 -4.62
C GLN A 71 5.60 12.67 -4.42
N ASN A 72 4.98 12.22 -5.53
CA ASN A 72 3.79 11.37 -5.46
C ASN A 72 4.09 10.02 -4.82
N GLN A 73 5.21 9.38 -5.17
CA GLN A 73 5.63 8.12 -4.55
C GLN A 73 5.86 8.26 -3.05
N PHE A 74 6.65 9.25 -2.63
CA PHE A 74 6.95 9.53 -1.23
C PHE A 74 5.67 9.81 -0.43
N THR A 75 4.80 10.68 -0.96
CA THR A 75 3.52 11.01 -0.29
C THR A 75 2.63 9.78 -0.13
N TRP A 76 2.52 9.00 -1.21
CA TRP A 76 1.70 7.80 -1.24
C TRP A 76 2.19 6.74 -0.27
N ALA A 77 3.52 6.54 -0.19
CA ALA A 77 4.12 5.56 0.70
C ALA A 77 3.93 5.98 2.16
N LEU A 78 4.31 7.22 2.49
CA LEU A 78 4.31 7.72 3.86
C LEU A 78 2.91 7.76 4.46
N ALA A 79 1.92 8.24 3.70
CA ALA A 79 0.55 8.35 4.18
C ALA A 79 -0.04 7.00 4.63
N ARG A 80 0.21 5.93 3.88
CA ARG A 80 -0.32 4.60 4.24
C ARG A 80 0.49 3.93 5.33
N HIS A 81 1.80 4.14 5.33
CA HIS A 81 2.71 3.57 6.29
C HIS A 81 2.31 4.06 7.70
N SER A 82 2.25 5.39 7.89
CA SER A 82 1.87 5.97 9.18
C SER A 82 0.47 5.57 9.64
N LEU A 83 -0.52 5.50 8.72
CA LEU A 83 -1.85 4.99 9.07
C LEU A 83 -1.88 3.49 9.32
N GLY A 84 -1.01 2.72 8.66
CA GLY A 84 -0.83 1.30 8.91
C GLY A 84 -0.37 1.04 10.34
N GLU A 85 0.60 1.82 10.83
CA GLU A 85 1.09 1.74 12.20
C GLU A 85 0.02 2.10 13.22
N GLU A 86 -0.67 3.22 13.01
CA GLU A 86 -1.72 3.68 13.92
C GLU A 86 -2.89 2.69 14.06
N LEU A 87 -3.18 1.92 13.01
CA LEU A 87 -4.28 0.96 12.98
C LEU A 87 -3.86 -0.47 13.34
N VAL A 88 -2.57 -0.80 13.29
CA VAL A 88 -2.08 -2.18 13.47
C VAL A 88 -0.99 -2.28 14.54
N VAL A 89 0.06 -1.47 14.44
CA VAL A 89 1.27 -1.58 15.28
C VAL A 89 1.00 -0.99 16.66
N TYR A 90 0.47 0.23 16.73
CA TYR A 90 0.25 0.92 18.01
C TYR A 90 -0.79 0.21 18.90
N PRO A 91 -1.93 -0.30 18.38
CA PRO A 91 -2.81 -1.14 19.18
C PRO A 91 -2.15 -2.43 19.68
N SER A 92 -1.18 -2.96 18.91
CA SER A 92 -0.42 -4.14 19.35
C SER A 92 0.56 -3.79 20.47
N MET A 93 1.29 -2.69 20.35
CA MET A 93 2.16 -2.19 21.41
C MET A 93 1.37 -2.00 22.71
N GLU A 94 0.24 -1.31 22.66
CA GLU A 94 -0.69 -1.13 23.78
C GLU A 94 -1.13 -2.44 24.44
N LYS A 95 -1.32 -3.49 23.64
CA LYS A 95 -1.80 -4.79 24.11
C LYS A 95 -0.69 -5.66 24.70
N HIS A 96 0.50 -5.64 24.11
CA HIS A 96 1.57 -6.61 24.38
C HIS A 96 2.68 -6.05 25.29
N LEU A 97 2.87 -4.73 25.34
CA LEU A 97 3.96 -4.09 26.09
C LEU A 97 3.44 -3.40 27.35
N SER A 98 4.16 -3.56 28.46
CA SER A 98 3.77 -2.97 29.76
C SER A 98 3.70 -1.44 29.75
N ASN A 99 4.55 -0.79 28.96
CA ASN A 99 4.59 0.65 28.69
C ASN A 99 4.02 1.00 27.30
N GLY A 100 3.32 0.06 26.66
CA GLY A 100 2.90 0.16 25.25
C GLY A 100 2.02 1.35 24.95
N THR A 101 1.10 1.72 25.84
CA THR A 101 0.27 2.92 25.67
C THR A 101 1.10 4.20 25.65
N GLN A 102 2.13 4.30 26.50
CA GLN A 102 3.00 5.47 26.51
C GLN A 102 3.84 5.57 25.24
N MET A 103 4.36 4.44 24.75
CA MET A 103 5.11 4.39 23.49
C MET A 103 4.21 4.77 22.31
N ALA A 104 3.07 4.10 22.16
CA ALA A 104 2.10 4.39 21.11
C ALA A 104 1.59 5.85 21.14
N ASP A 105 1.44 6.45 22.31
CA ASP A 105 1.06 7.86 22.43
C ASP A 105 2.17 8.82 22.05
N HIS A 106 3.43 8.49 22.33
CA HIS A 106 4.60 9.22 21.85
C HIS A 106 4.66 9.20 20.33
N ASP A 107 4.58 8.01 19.73
CA ASP A 107 4.68 7.83 18.28
C ASP A 107 3.55 8.55 17.53
N ARG A 108 2.33 8.55 18.08
CA ARG A 108 1.21 9.33 17.52
C ARG A 108 1.44 10.84 17.54
N MET A 109 2.15 11.36 18.55
CA MET A 109 2.50 12.78 18.58
C MET A 109 3.53 13.12 17.49
N GLU A 110 4.52 12.26 17.29
CA GLU A 110 5.50 12.42 16.19
C GLU A 110 4.83 12.31 14.82
N HIS A 111 3.97 11.31 14.64
CA HIS A 111 3.15 11.14 13.44
C HIS A 111 2.24 12.33 13.15
N GLN A 112 1.70 12.99 14.17
CA GLN A 112 0.91 14.19 13.95
C GLN A 112 1.73 15.30 13.27
N VAL A 113 2.97 15.52 13.73
CA VAL A 113 3.90 16.49 13.12
C VAL A 113 4.25 16.06 11.69
N VAL A 114 4.57 14.78 11.47
CA VAL A 114 4.88 14.23 10.14
C VAL A 114 3.69 14.40 9.19
N LYS A 115 2.46 14.13 9.64
CA LYS A 115 1.23 14.29 8.84
C LYS A 115 0.98 15.74 8.45
N GLU A 116 1.21 16.70 9.35
CA GLU A 116 1.06 18.13 9.08
C GLU A 116 2.09 18.60 8.03
N LEU A 117 3.34 18.20 8.19
CA LEU A 117 4.40 18.50 7.23
C LEU A 117 4.17 17.82 5.88
N LEU A 118 3.70 16.57 5.87
CA LEU A 118 3.34 15.86 4.64
C LEU A 118 2.15 16.52 3.93
N TYR A 119 1.16 17.00 4.69
CA TYR A 119 0.02 17.74 4.13
C TYR A 119 0.46 19.05 3.47
N LYS A 120 1.42 19.77 4.05
CA LYS A 120 2.04 20.93 3.39
C LYS A 120 2.79 20.48 2.14
N PHE A 121 3.70 19.52 2.27
CA PHE A 121 4.57 19.05 1.19
C PHE A 121 3.80 18.55 -0.04
N GLN A 122 2.75 17.76 0.16
CA GLN A 122 1.96 17.19 -0.93
C GLN A 122 1.17 18.23 -1.74
N GLY A 123 1.06 19.46 -1.24
CA GLY A 123 0.40 20.58 -1.91
C GLY A 123 1.36 21.52 -2.65
N LEU A 124 2.68 21.32 -2.53
CA LEU A 124 3.69 22.14 -3.20
C LEU A 124 3.94 21.66 -4.63
N GLU A 125 4.15 22.61 -5.54
CA GLU A 125 4.62 22.31 -6.89
C GLU A 125 6.12 21.99 -6.86
N PRO A 126 6.64 21.09 -7.74
CA PRO A 126 8.05 20.71 -7.72
C PRO A 126 9.06 21.85 -7.86
N ASN A 127 8.67 22.98 -8.47
CA ASN A 127 9.52 24.17 -8.62
C ASN A 127 9.29 25.25 -7.54
N ASP A 128 8.43 24.97 -6.56
CA ASP A 128 8.19 25.90 -5.46
C ASP A 128 9.49 26.10 -4.63
N PRO A 129 9.90 27.35 -4.32
CA PRO A 129 11.06 27.61 -3.47
C PRO A 129 10.99 26.94 -2.09
N GLU A 130 9.79 26.69 -1.54
CA GLU A 130 9.58 25.99 -0.27
C GLU A 130 9.67 24.46 -0.40
N PHE A 131 9.68 23.90 -1.61
CA PHE A 131 9.57 22.46 -1.84
C PHE A 131 10.64 21.65 -1.11
N ILE A 132 11.92 22.00 -1.31
CA ILE A 132 13.05 21.30 -0.68
C ILE A 132 13.15 21.63 0.82
N PRO A 133 13.03 22.89 1.28
CA PRO A 133 12.99 23.19 2.71
C PRO A 133 11.91 22.42 3.49
N VAL A 134 10.70 22.29 2.94
CA VAL A 134 9.61 21.54 3.58
C VAL A 134 9.89 20.04 3.56
N LEU A 135 10.41 19.50 2.46
CA LEU A 135 10.84 18.10 2.38
C LEU A 135 11.93 17.76 3.41
N ASP A 136 12.96 18.60 3.53
CA ASP A 136 14.06 18.36 4.47
C ASP A 136 13.57 18.40 5.93
N ASN A 137 12.65 19.31 6.26
CA ASN A 137 12.03 19.36 7.58
C ASN A 137 11.14 18.13 7.86
N LEU A 138 10.34 17.72 6.88
CA LEU A 138 9.53 16.50 6.94
C LEU A 138 10.41 15.28 7.17
N TRP A 139 11.47 15.12 6.37
CA TRP A 139 12.42 14.02 6.49
C TRP A 139 13.15 14.03 7.83
N GLY A 140 13.54 15.19 8.35
CA GLY A 140 14.19 15.28 9.65
C GLY A 140 13.34 14.73 10.80
N ASN A 141 12.04 15.03 10.82
CA ASN A 141 11.11 14.49 11.82
C ASN A 141 10.87 12.98 11.59
N LEU A 142 10.65 12.58 10.34
CA LEU A 142 10.43 11.17 9.99
C LEU A 142 11.65 10.29 10.29
N ALA A 143 12.86 10.74 9.97
CA ALA A 143 14.08 9.98 10.22
C ALA A 143 14.39 9.83 11.71
N GLN A 144 13.99 10.80 12.54
CA GLN A 144 14.07 10.67 13.99
C GLN A 144 13.08 9.60 14.48
N HIS A 145 11.82 9.64 14.02
CA HIS A 145 10.82 8.63 14.33
C HIS A 145 11.29 7.22 13.94
N ILE A 146 11.72 7.03 12.69
CA ILE A 146 12.27 5.76 12.16
C ILE A 146 13.39 5.22 13.05
N LYS A 147 14.29 6.08 13.52
CA LYS A 147 15.42 5.69 14.35
C LYS A 147 14.97 5.20 15.73
N GLU A 148 13.97 5.84 16.33
CA GLU A 148 13.39 5.42 17.60
C GLU A 148 12.65 4.08 17.43
N GLU A 149 11.82 3.98 16.39
CA GLU A 149 11.02 2.80 16.11
C GLU A 149 11.90 1.56 15.79
N GLU A 150 12.83 1.66 14.85
CA GLU A 150 13.74 0.56 14.50
C GLU A 150 14.72 0.21 15.64
N GLY A 151 15.12 1.20 16.43
CA GLY A 151 16.10 1.03 17.50
C GLY A 151 15.53 0.50 18.81
N LYS A 152 14.22 0.69 19.04
CA LYS A 152 13.59 0.43 20.33
C LYS A 152 12.22 -0.23 20.19
N ASP A 153 11.27 0.41 19.51
CA ASP A 153 9.86 -0.01 19.59
C ASP A 153 9.62 -1.34 18.86
N LEU A 154 10.13 -1.52 17.64
CA LEU A 154 10.04 -2.80 16.92
C LEU A 154 10.80 -3.93 17.64
N PRO A 155 12.05 -3.74 18.10
CA PRO A 155 12.72 -4.75 18.92
C PRO A 155 11.98 -5.14 20.19
N GLU A 156 11.34 -4.18 20.88
CA GLU A 156 10.54 -4.46 22.08
C GLU A 156 9.26 -5.23 21.72
N LEU A 157 8.56 -4.81 20.66
CA LEU A 157 7.36 -5.47 20.17
C LEU A 157 7.63 -6.91 19.71
N GLU A 158 8.65 -7.15 18.88
CA GLU A 158 9.00 -8.48 18.39
C GLU A 158 9.36 -9.45 19.52
N LYS A 159 9.99 -8.98 20.61
CA LYS A 159 10.27 -9.82 21.79
C LYS A 159 9.01 -10.26 22.53
N SER A 160 7.91 -9.53 22.37
CA SER A 160 6.63 -9.79 23.04
C SER A 160 5.66 -10.64 22.22
N LEU A 161 5.99 -10.89 20.95
CA LEU A 161 5.18 -11.66 20.01
C LEU A 161 5.82 -13.01 19.74
N ASP A 162 5.00 -14.04 19.51
CA ASP A 162 5.51 -15.23 18.82
C ASP A 162 5.66 -14.98 17.31
N GLU A 163 6.44 -15.82 16.63
CA GLU A 163 6.69 -15.64 15.18
C GLU A 163 5.39 -15.69 14.34
N GLY A 164 4.39 -16.45 14.77
CA GLY A 164 3.10 -16.54 14.08
C GLY A 164 2.32 -15.22 14.21
N GLU A 165 2.29 -14.64 15.40
CA GLU A 165 1.68 -13.34 15.68
C GLU A 165 2.36 -12.23 14.89
N SER A 166 3.69 -12.18 14.86
CA SER A 166 4.47 -11.19 14.09
C SER A 166 4.14 -11.26 12.59
N ARG A 167 4.12 -12.46 12.00
CA ARG A 167 3.76 -12.66 10.58
C ARG A 167 2.30 -12.34 10.27
N GLN A 168 1.39 -12.64 11.20
CA GLN A 168 -0.02 -12.27 11.05
C GLN A 168 -0.19 -10.74 11.07
N MET A 169 0.56 -10.06 11.92
CA MET A 169 0.58 -8.61 12.01
C MET A 169 1.13 -7.98 10.73
N ALA A 170 2.24 -8.50 10.20
CA ALA A 170 2.80 -8.10 8.91
C ALA A 170 1.74 -8.19 7.78
N SER A 171 1.02 -9.32 7.72
CA SER A 171 -0.08 -9.52 6.76
C SER A 171 -1.22 -8.53 6.96
N SER A 172 -1.55 -8.20 8.22
CA SER A 172 -2.57 -7.23 8.58
C SER A 172 -2.17 -5.81 8.16
N PHE A 173 -0.94 -5.41 8.47
CA PHE A 173 -0.36 -4.12 8.11
C PHE A 173 -0.35 -3.92 6.59
N GLN A 174 0.16 -4.89 5.83
CA GLN A 174 0.15 -4.84 4.37
C GLN A 174 -1.27 -4.73 3.79
N ARG A 175 -2.23 -5.48 4.35
CA ARG A 175 -3.64 -5.40 3.94
C ARG A 175 -4.19 -4.01 4.25
N THR A 176 -3.97 -3.47 5.44
CA THR A 176 -4.43 -2.14 5.86
C THR A 176 -3.94 -1.06 4.89
N LYS A 177 -2.67 -1.10 4.48
CA LYS A 177 -2.09 -0.17 3.48
C LYS A 177 -2.85 -0.12 2.15
N GLN A 178 -3.57 -1.18 1.77
CA GLN A 178 -4.37 -1.21 0.55
C GLN A 178 -5.65 -0.37 0.65
N PHE A 179 -6.19 -0.20 1.86
CA PHE A 179 -7.49 0.42 2.07
C PHE A 179 -7.43 1.82 2.70
N VAL A 180 -6.35 2.15 3.39
CA VAL A 180 -6.14 3.50 3.93
C VAL A 180 -5.94 4.54 2.80
N PRO A 181 -6.16 5.83 3.10
CA PRO A 181 -5.82 6.95 2.21
C PRO A 181 -4.38 6.88 1.68
N THR A 182 -4.19 7.42 0.49
CA THR A 182 -2.90 7.55 -0.19
C THR A 182 -2.29 8.94 -0.05
N ARG A 183 -2.93 9.86 0.68
CA ARG A 183 -2.37 11.17 1.02
C ARG A 183 -2.59 11.51 2.50
N SER A 184 -1.85 12.51 3.00
CA SER A 184 -1.99 12.97 4.38
C SER A 184 -3.31 13.69 4.60
N HIS A 185 -3.95 13.35 5.73
CA HIS A 185 -5.16 13.98 6.26
C HIS A 185 -4.97 14.24 7.76
N PRO A 186 -4.25 15.31 8.16
CA PRO A 186 -3.82 15.52 9.55
C PRO A 186 -4.98 15.76 10.53
N ASN A 187 -6.17 16.07 10.05
CA ASN A 187 -7.38 16.21 10.87
C ASN A 187 -8.12 14.88 11.10
N ALA A 188 -7.66 13.78 10.50
CA ALA A 188 -8.24 12.46 10.74
C ALA A 188 -7.86 11.97 12.16
N PRO A 189 -8.79 11.37 12.92
CA PRO A 189 -8.47 10.81 14.23
C PRO A 189 -7.37 9.74 14.16
N ASN A 190 -6.44 9.76 15.11
CA ASN A 190 -5.30 8.83 15.22
C ASN A 190 -5.38 7.88 16.44
N LYS A 191 -6.51 7.87 17.16
CA LYS A 191 -6.79 6.98 18.30
C LYS A 191 -8.21 6.38 18.21
N PRO A 192 -8.46 5.21 18.83
CA PRO A 192 -9.81 4.69 19.01
C PRO A 192 -10.71 5.65 19.84
N PRO A 193 -12.06 5.56 19.73
CA PRO A 193 -12.83 4.64 18.90
C PRO A 193 -12.86 5.08 17.44
N PHE A 194 -12.45 4.16 16.58
CA PHE A 194 -12.36 4.33 15.14
C PHE A 194 -13.73 4.28 14.44
N GLU A 195 -14.83 4.70 15.07
CA GLU A 195 -16.16 4.72 14.43
C GLU A 195 -16.18 5.63 13.18
N THR A 196 -15.22 6.55 13.09
CA THR A 196 -14.87 7.38 11.93
C THR A 196 -13.97 6.71 10.88
N VAL A 197 -13.38 5.52 11.15
CA VAL A 197 -12.57 4.76 10.18
C VAL A 197 -13.41 4.23 9.03
N ALA A 198 -14.70 3.96 9.24
CA ALA A 198 -15.62 3.71 8.12
C ALA A 198 -15.67 4.90 7.14
N GLY A 199 -15.54 6.13 7.64
CA GLY A 199 -15.43 7.36 6.82
C GLY A 199 -14.09 7.52 6.10
N LEU A 200 -12.97 7.13 6.74
CA LEU A 200 -11.63 7.07 6.11
C LEU A 200 -11.57 6.03 4.98
N MET A 201 -12.27 4.91 5.13
CA MET A 201 -12.36 3.84 4.12
C MET A 201 -13.34 4.19 2.98
N ALA A 202 -14.25 5.15 3.18
CA ALA A 202 -15.35 5.46 2.26
C ALA A 202 -15.05 6.57 1.24
N ALA A 203 -13.93 7.29 1.36
CA ALA A 203 -13.60 8.39 0.45
C ALA A 203 -12.32 8.11 -0.34
N PRO A 204 -12.34 7.24 -1.37
CA PRO A 204 -11.18 6.95 -2.23
C PRO A 204 -10.87 8.11 -3.21
N MET A 205 -11.14 9.36 -2.83
CA MET A 205 -10.97 10.51 -3.71
C MET A 205 -9.51 10.71 -4.09
N ASP A 206 -8.59 10.41 -3.19
CA ASP A 206 -7.16 10.41 -3.45
C ASP A 206 -6.73 9.26 -4.37
N LYS A 207 -7.19 8.03 -4.14
CA LYS A 207 -6.95 6.86 -5.02
C LYS A 207 -7.47 7.09 -6.44
N ILE A 208 -8.63 7.72 -6.61
CA ILE A 208 -9.14 8.13 -7.93
C ILE A 208 -8.21 9.17 -8.56
N LYS A 209 -7.78 10.18 -7.81
CA LYS A 209 -6.82 11.18 -8.30
C LYS A 209 -5.46 10.56 -8.65
N ASP A 210 -5.06 9.49 -7.96
CA ASP A 210 -3.80 8.78 -8.23
C ASP A 210 -3.77 8.11 -9.60
N LEU A 211 -4.93 7.73 -10.16
CA LEU A 211 -5.02 7.22 -11.53
C LEU A 211 -4.57 8.25 -12.58
N PHE A 212 -4.63 9.54 -12.23
CA PHE A 212 -4.24 10.65 -13.09
C PHE A 212 -2.86 11.22 -12.72
N ARG A 213 -2.18 10.66 -11.71
CA ARG A 213 -0.84 11.08 -11.31
C ARG A 213 0.23 10.22 -11.96
N SER A 214 1.35 10.86 -12.26
CA SER A 214 2.57 10.18 -12.67
C SER A 214 3.35 9.70 -11.44
N PHE A 215 3.84 8.47 -11.51
CA PHE A 215 4.70 7.84 -10.50
C PHE A 215 5.98 7.36 -11.20
N PRO A 216 7.09 7.17 -10.47
CA PRO A 216 8.30 6.57 -11.02
C PRO A 216 8.03 5.13 -11.48
N GLU A 217 8.80 4.66 -12.46
CA GLU A 217 8.83 3.25 -12.83
C GLU A 217 9.60 2.47 -11.75
N THR A 218 8.88 1.88 -10.81
CA THR A 218 9.46 1.05 -9.73
C THR A 218 8.99 -0.40 -9.86
N LYS A 219 9.71 -1.33 -9.22
CA LYS A 219 9.47 -2.79 -9.31
C LYS A 219 8.07 -3.22 -8.84
N ASP A 220 7.39 -2.41 -8.01
CA ASP A 220 6.13 -2.77 -7.34
C ASP A 220 4.86 -2.24 -7.99
N GLN A 221 4.91 -1.77 -9.24
CA GLN A 221 3.70 -1.36 -9.98
C GLN A 221 2.69 -2.50 -10.26
N ALA A 222 2.94 -3.74 -9.78
CA ALA A 222 2.07 -4.90 -10.01
C ALA A 222 0.70 -4.84 -9.30
N THR A 223 0.39 -3.79 -8.52
CA THR A 223 -0.89 -3.69 -7.77
C THR A 223 -1.56 -2.32 -7.81
N LYS A 224 -1.47 -1.60 -8.93
CA LYS A 224 -2.48 -0.58 -9.26
C LYS A 224 -3.79 -1.22 -9.71
#